data_AF-A0A8C3FBU1-F1
#
_entry.id   AF-A0A8C3FBU1-F1
#
_cell.length_a   1.000
_cell.length_b   1.000
_cell.length_c   1.000
_cell.angle_alpha   90.00
_cell.angle_beta   90.00
_cell.angle_gamma   90.00
#
_symmetry.space_group_name_H-M   'P 1'
#
loop_
_entity.id
_entity.type
_entity.pdbx_description
1 polymer ?
#
loop_
_entity_poly.entity_id
_entity_poly.type
_entity_poly.pdbx_seq_one_letter_code
_entity_poly.pdbx_strand_id
1 'polypeptide(L)'
;MRELSTKYYFVFNNHAGKAKETLGFLKKLAPVLKLSNSHVLQKGIGTNKAEFVKALQSAVEALMSSSPKRMSIEAMAETARQLGIQVDEDIEQCQRASEYAKEITVQIKDVAKYKREKLRLQGEPWKNLAEVEKELCRMRNQGDIPLEKYKSQMKRKLLELRVQQNKHDLTDGLTTFITGLGRLPPEEKHYFLKWMKFDLDHIARVNLSKLRDQYKEKCKNSKYDPREFAEHDKLISASSLGVEHFMRELGQFYEAEHAMVKEGKIAESQRQFLHLPGIAADLMLEGFPMELIDGDVSNIPLQWVTDVLTQLHAKLGGRSRTLVLTVLGVQSTGKSTLLNTMFGLQFAVSIGRCTRGAFMSLIKVAENFQQELGCDFILVIDTEGLKAPELAKLEDSYEHDNELATLVVGLSDITIVNMAMENTTEMKDVLQIVVHAFLRMEEIGHKPNCQFVHQNVSDVSAHEQNMRDRKHLLEQMDEMTKAAANMEKKGREMKFSDIMDYDLEKHNWYIPGLWHGVPPMAPVNMGYSENVYELKKYLFEFLKGCSQNRSPKDIPQFLEWVRSLWNAVKHENFISFRNSLIAEAYNQRCL
;
A
#
# COMPACT_ATOMS: atom_id res chain seq x y z
N MET A 1 -24.92 -28.60 38.95
CA MET A 1 -24.65 -28.32 37.53
C MET A 1 -25.47 -27.11 37.13
N ARG A 2 -24.84 -25.98 36.75
CA ARG A 2 -25.57 -24.84 36.17
C ARG A 2 -26.29 -25.34 34.91
N GLU A 3 -27.58 -25.04 34.77
CA GLU A 3 -28.29 -25.35 33.51
C GLU A 3 -27.55 -24.69 32.36
N LEU A 4 -27.06 -25.50 31.42
CA LEU A 4 -26.49 -25.00 30.17
C LEU A 4 -27.64 -24.44 29.33
N SER A 5 -27.76 -23.11 29.28
CA SER A 5 -28.68 -22.41 28.35
C SER A 5 -28.23 -22.51 26.89
N THR A 6 -27.06 -23.11 26.65
CA THR A 6 -26.45 -23.28 25.33
C THR A 6 -27.10 -24.45 24.58
N LYS A 7 -27.66 -24.18 23.40
CA LYS A 7 -28.12 -25.22 22.48
C LYS A 7 -26.95 -25.73 21.65
N TYR A 8 -26.74 -27.05 21.62
CA TYR A 8 -25.67 -27.69 20.88
C TYR A 8 -26.23 -28.34 19.61
N TYR A 9 -25.54 -28.14 18.49
CA TYR A 9 -25.83 -28.79 17.21
C TYR A 9 -24.59 -29.59 16.79
N PHE A 10 -24.80 -30.82 16.34
CA PHE A 10 -23.72 -31.70 15.94
C PHE A 10 -23.86 -32.12 14.48
N VAL A 11 -22.75 -32.04 13.75
CA VAL A 11 -22.66 -32.46 12.34
C VAL A 11 -21.65 -33.59 12.24
N PHE A 12 -22.09 -34.75 11.76
CA PHE A 12 -21.26 -35.95 11.68
C PHE A 12 -21.08 -36.41 10.23
N ASN A 13 -19.86 -36.82 9.91
CA ASN A 13 -19.54 -37.51 8.67
C ASN A 13 -19.20 -38.98 9.00
N ASN A 14 -20.14 -39.90 8.75
CA ASN A 14 -19.95 -41.32 9.00
C ASN A 14 -19.25 -41.98 7.82
N HIS A 15 -17.92 -41.82 7.75
CA HIS A 15 -17.07 -42.74 6.98
C HIS A 15 -16.92 -44.06 7.76
N ALA A 16 -17.00 -45.19 7.05
CA ALA A 16 -17.18 -46.52 7.62
C ALA A 16 -16.14 -46.85 8.72
N GLY A 17 -16.62 -47.23 9.91
CA GLY A 17 -15.79 -47.72 11.02
C GLY A 17 -16.23 -47.28 12.41
N LYS A 18 -16.66 -46.01 12.59
CA LYS A 18 -16.92 -45.42 13.93
C LYS A 18 -18.38 -45.04 14.23
N ALA A 19 -19.31 -45.29 13.30
CA ALA A 19 -20.70 -44.84 13.43
C ALA A 19 -21.41 -45.31 14.72
N LYS A 20 -21.15 -46.55 15.15
CA LYS A 20 -21.78 -47.16 16.34
C LYS A 20 -21.27 -46.53 17.64
N GLU A 21 -19.98 -46.20 17.71
CA GLU A 21 -19.36 -45.53 18.85
C GLU A 21 -19.87 -44.09 18.98
N THR A 22 -19.89 -43.34 17.88
CA THR A 22 -20.41 -41.96 17.83
C THR A 22 -21.88 -41.89 18.27
N LEU A 23 -22.72 -42.80 17.78
CA LEU A 23 -24.12 -42.94 18.22
C LEU A 23 -24.23 -43.29 19.71
N GLY A 24 -23.32 -44.13 20.23
CA GLY A 24 -23.23 -44.46 21.65
C GLY A 24 -22.91 -43.23 22.52
N PHE A 25 -21.96 -42.40 22.11
CA PHE A 25 -21.64 -41.14 22.79
C PHE A 25 -22.79 -40.13 22.73
N LEU A 26 -23.42 -39.96 21.57
CA LEU A 26 -24.58 -39.07 21.41
C LEU A 26 -25.74 -39.46 22.32
N LYS A 27 -26.06 -40.75 22.44
CA LYS A 27 -27.12 -41.21 23.35
C LYS A 27 -26.84 -40.87 24.81
N LYS A 28 -25.57 -40.87 25.23
CA LYS A 28 -25.17 -40.45 26.57
C LYS A 28 -25.24 -38.93 26.75
N LEU A 29 -24.91 -38.16 25.71
CA LEU A 29 -24.93 -36.69 25.74
C LEU A 29 -26.32 -36.09 25.56
N ALA A 30 -27.22 -36.77 24.87
CA ALA A 30 -28.58 -36.29 24.57
C ALA A 30 -29.37 -35.80 25.80
N PRO A 31 -29.45 -36.54 26.93
CA PRO A 31 -30.15 -36.05 28.11
C PRO A 31 -29.43 -34.89 28.81
N VAL A 32 -28.10 -34.83 28.74
CA VAL A 32 -27.29 -33.79 29.41
C VAL A 32 -27.37 -32.46 28.65
N LEU A 33 -27.31 -32.51 27.32
CA LEU A 33 -27.31 -31.34 26.44
C LEU A 33 -28.71 -31.02 25.88
N LYS A 34 -29.75 -31.72 26.34
CA LYS A 34 -31.15 -31.61 25.88
C LYS A 34 -31.27 -31.70 24.34
N LEU A 35 -30.54 -32.65 23.73
CA LEU A 35 -30.54 -32.82 22.26
C LEU A 35 -31.83 -33.48 21.77
N SER A 36 -32.30 -33.03 20.60
CA SER A 36 -33.35 -33.69 19.83
C SER A 36 -32.82 -34.07 18.45
N ASN A 37 -33.60 -34.85 17.68
CA ASN A 37 -33.21 -35.26 16.33
C ASN A 37 -32.94 -34.08 15.38
N SER A 38 -33.53 -32.91 15.62
CA SER A 38 -33.27 -31.70 14.82
C SER A 38 -31.92 -31.03 15.14
N HIS A 39 -31.23 -31.45 16.21
CA HIS A 39 -29.92 -30.95 16.62
C HIS A 39 -28.76 -31.81 16.09
N VAL A 40 -29.05 -32.93 15.40
CA VAL A 40 -28.05 -33.87 14.91
C VAL A 40 -28.20 -34.05 13.41
N LEU A 41 -27.18 -33.64 12.65
CA LEU A 41 -27.11 -33.82 11.20
C LEU A 41 -26.08 -34.91 10.89
N GLN A 42 -26.50 -35.95 10.17
CA GLN A 42 -25.64 -37.09 9.84
C GLN A 42 -25.50 -37.24 8.32
N LYS A 43 -24.25 -37.28 7.84
CA LYS A 43 -23.88 -37.64 6.47
C LYS A 43 -23.45 -39.11 6.43
N GLY A 44 -24.19 -39.95 5.73
CA GLY A 44 -23.88 -41.36 5.49
C GLY A 44 -23.48 -41.65 4.04
N ILE A 45 -23.17 -42.92 3.75
CA ILE A 45 -22.64 -43.39 2.44
C ILE A 45 -23.65 -43.18 1.28
N GLY A 46 -24.95 -43.13 1.56
CA GLY A 46 -26.02 -42.90 0.58
C GLY A 46 -26.77 -41.57 0.73
N THR A 47 -26.30 -40.65 1.58
CA THR A 47 -27.01 -39.39 1.82
C THR A 47 -26.88 -38.47 0.61
N ASN A 48 -28.01 -38.00 0.09
CA ASN A 48 -28.03 -37.00 -0.98
C ASN A 48 -27.33 -35.72 -0.49
N LYS A 49 -26.24 -35.34 -1.16
CA LYS A 49 -25.44 -34.15 -0.80
C LYS A 49 -26.29 -32.87 -0.81
N ALA A 50 -27.21 -32.72 -1.76
CA ALA A 50 -28.04 -31.52 -1.89
C ALA A 50 -29.05 -31.41 -0.73
N GLU A 51 -29.68 -32.53 -0.35
CA GLU A 51 -30.61 -32.57 0.79
C GLU A 51 -29.90 -32.30 2.12
N PHE A 52 -28.70 -32.86 2.30
CA PHE A 52 -27.89 -32.60 3.48
C PHE A 52 -27.48 -31.13 3.60
N VAL A 53 -27.06 -30.51 2.49
CA VAL A 53 -26.73 -29.08 2.46
C VAL A 53 -27.95 -28.23 2.80
N LYS A 54 -29.13 -28.55 2.26
CA LYS A 54 -30.38 -27.86 2.62
C LYS A 54 -30.71 -27.99 4.11
N ALA A 55 -30.62 -29.20 4.67
CA ALA A 55 -30.86 -29.42 6.09
C ALA A 55 -29.88 -28.64 6.99
N LEU A 56 -28.59 -28.58 6.59
CA LEU A 56 -27.58 -27.79 7.27
C LEU A 56 -27.89 -26.29 7.19
N GLN A 57 -28.23 -25.77 6.01
CA GLN A 57 -28.62 -24.38 5.82
C GLN A 57 -29.84 -24.02 6.68
N SER A 58 -30.88 -24.85 6.71
CA SER A 58 -32.06 -24.62 7.55
C SER A 58 -31.75 -24.65 9.05
N ALA A 59 -30.84 -25.54 9.50
CA ALA A 59 -30.41 -25.57 10.90
C ALA A 59 -29.65 -24.31 11.29
N VAL A 60 -28.75 -23.83 10.42
CA VAL A 60 -28.01 -22.58 10.61
C VAL A 60 -28.97 -21.38 10.58
N GLU A 61 -29.94 -21.36 9.67
CA GLU A 61 -30.94 -20.30 9.59
C GLU A 61 -31.81 -20.21 10.85
N ALA A 62 -32.26 -21.36 11.38
CA ALA A 62 -32.99 -21.43 12.65
C ALA A 62 -32.16 -20.92 13.84
N LEU A 63 -30.86 -21.23 13.87
CA LEU A 63 -29.92 -20.71 14.86
C LEU A 63 -29.77 -19.19 14.76
N MET A 64 -29.56 -18.67 13.55
CA MET A 64 -29.40 -17.23 13.31
C MET A 64 -30.69 -16.45 13.61
N SER A 65 -31.86 -17.05 13.36
CA SER A 65 -33.18 -16.47 13.65
C SER A 65 -33.48 -16.38 15.14
N SER A 66 -32.81 -17.17 15.99
CA SER A 66 -33.02 -17.19 17.45
C SER A 66 -32.44 -15.99 18.20
N SER A 67 -32.07 -14.91 17.50
CA SER A 67 -31.36 -13.73 18.02
C SER A 67 -30.12 -14.12 18.85
N PRO A 68 -28.99 -14.47 18.21
CA PRO A 68 -27.78 -14.79 18.95
C PRO A 68 -27.45 -13.65 19.92
N LYS A 69 -26.94 -13.98 21.12
CA LYS A 69 -26.49 -12.96 22.07
C LYS A 69 -25.38 -12.15 21.41
N ARG A 70 -25.72 -10.95 20.92
CA ARG A 70 -24.75 -10.03 20.33
C ARG A 70 -24.10 -9.26 21.46
N MET A 71 -22.78 -9.18 21.41
CA MET A 71 -21.97 -8.39 22.32
C MET A 71 -20.99 -7.62 21.44
N SER A 72 -20.79 -6.34 21.75
CA SER A 72 -19.74 -5.57 21.08
C SER A 72 -18.37 -6.03 21.60
N ILE A 73 -17.30 -5.77 20.86
CA ILE A 73 -15.95 -6.13 21.30
C ILE A 73 -15.61 -5.40 22.61
N GLU A 74 -16.05 -4.15 22.74
CA GLU A 74 -15.89 -3.34 23.96
C GLU A 74 -16.61 -3.97 25.15
N ALA A 75 -17.81 -4.52 24.94
CA ALA A 75 -18.55 -5.23 25.98
C ALA A 75 -17.90 -6.60 26.31
N MET A 76 -17.17 -7.21 25.36
CA MET A 76 -16.37 -8.41 25.64
C MET A 76 -15.20 -8.13 26.58
N ALA A 77 -14.69 -6.90 26.63
CA ALA A 77 -13.59 -6.53 27.54
C ALA A 77 -13.94 -6.78 29.01
N GLU A 78 -15.20 -6.55 29.42
CA GLU A 78 -15.64 -6.87 30.79
C GLU A 78 -15.53 -8.37 31.10
N THR A 79 -15.92 -9.21 30.13
CA THR A 79 -15.80 -10.67 30.27
C THR A 79 -14.33 -11.09 30.25
N ALA A 80 -13.50 -10.47 29.40
CA ALA A 80 -12.07 -10.72 29.35
C ALA A 80 -11.41 -10.44 30.71
N ARG A 81 -11.72 -9.30 31.33
CA ARG A 81 -11.25 -8.96 32.69
C ARG A 81 -11.70 -9.98 33.73
N GLN A 82 -12.96 -10.40 33.70
CA GLN A 82 -13.48 -11.43 34.62
C GLN A 82 -12.75 -12.78 34.46
N LEU A 83 -12.25 -13.07 33.27
CA LEU A 83 -11.48 -14.26 32.95
C LEU A 83 -9.97 -14.09 33.20
N GLY A 84 -9.52 -12.92 33.67
CA GLY A 84 -8.10 -12.62 33.89
C GLY A 84 -7.31 -12.39 32.60
N ILE A 85 -7.98 -12.14 31.47
CA ILE A 85 -7.36 -11.76 30.21
C ILE A 85 -7.04 -10.28 30.26
N GLN A 86 -5.80 -9.91 29.93
CA GLN A 86 -5.36 -8.52 29.88
C GLN A 86 -6.02 -7.78 28.71
N VAL A 87 -6.42 -6.54 28.95
CA VAL A 87 -7.10 -5.66 27.99
C VAL A 87 -6.22 -4.43 27.81
N ASP A 88 -5.78 -4.15 26.59
CA ASP A 88 -4.84 -3.06 26.29
C ASP A 88 -5.44 -1.68 26.64
N GLU A 89 -6.76 -1.53 26.51
CA GLU A 89 -7.50 -0.31 26.86
C GLU A 89 -7.53 0.00 28.36
N ASP A 90 -7.08 -0.92 29.22
CA ASP A 90 -6.94 -0.67 30.67
C ASP A 90 -5.61 0.03 31.00
N ILE A 91 -4.68 0.13 30.05
CA ILE A 91 -3.39 0.79 30.22
C ILE A 91 -3.57 2.32 30.16
N GLU A 92 -3.09 3.05 31.16
CA GLU A 92 -3.27 4.52 31.29
C GLU A 92 -2.73 5.27 30.05
N GLN A 93 -1.55 4.87 29.56
CA GLN A 93 -0.95 5.41 28.33
C GLN A 93 -1.88 5.24 27.11
N CYS A 94 -2.54 4.08 27.00
CA CYS A 94 -3.47 3.79 25.92
C CYS A 94 -4.73 4.64 26.02
N GLN A 95 -5.24 4.88 27.24
CA GLN A 95 -6.41 5.73 27.50
C GLN A 95 -6.14 7.20 27.18
N ARG A 96 -5.03 7.77 27.66
CA ARG A 96 -4.62 9.15 27.33
C ARG A 96 -4.48 9.36 25.83
N ALA A 97 -3.81 8.43 25.16
CA ALA A 97 -3.66 8.46 23.71
C ALA A 97 -5.00 8.36 22.97
N SER A 98 -5.96 7.59 23.49
CA SER A 98 -7.32 7.49 22.94
C SER A 98 -8.09 8.80 23.07
N GLU A 99 -8.03 9.45 24.23
CA GLU A 99 -8.66 10.77 24.43
C GLU A 99 -8.13 11.80 23.44
N TYR A 100 -6.80 11.80 23.26
CA TYR A 100 -6.14 12.70 22.32
C TYR A 100 -6.53 12.45 20.85
N ALA A 101 -6.63 11.17 20.44
CA ALA A 101 -7.13 10.81 19.11
C ALA A 101 -8.59 11.27 18.91
N LYS A 102 -9.42 11.11 19.94
CA LYS A 102 -10.85 11.49 19.90
C LYS A 102 -11.09 12.98 19.72
N GLU A 103 -10.22 13.85 20.24
CA GLU A 103 -10.31 15.30 20.02
C GLU A 103 -10.31 15.66 18.52
N ILE A 104 -9.60 14.87 17.71
CA ILE A 104 -9.53 15.02 16.27
C ILE A 104 -10.70 14.29 15.61
N THR A 105 -10.89 13.01 15.93
CA THR A 105 -11.78 12.11 15.18
C THR A 105 -13.26 12.44 15.39
N VAL A 106 -13.65 13.00 16.54
CA VAL A 106 -15.03 13.43 16.82
C VAL A 106 -15.54 14.51 15.86
N GLN A 107 -14.63 15.29 15.27
CA GLN A 107 -14.97 16.34 14.31
C GLN A 107 -15.23 15.78 12.90
N ILE A 108 -14.85 14.53 12.64
CA ILE A 108 -14.86 13.91 11.32
C ILE A 108 -16.17 13.12 11.14
N LYS A 109 -17.24 13.83 10.79
CA LYS A 109 -18.54 13.18 10.47
C LYS A 109 -18.59 12.74 9.02
N ASP A 110 -18.29 13.66 8.11
CA ASP A 110 -18.22 13.43 6.66
C ASP A 110 -16.77 13.60 6.23
N VAL A 111 -16.18 12.51 5.75
CA VAL A 111 -14.76 12.46 5.38
C VAL A 111 -14.44 13.39 4.20
N ALA A 112 -15.27 13.37 3.16
CA ALA A 112 -15.03 14.17 1.96
C ALA A 112 -15.17 15.67 2.27
N LYS A 113 -16.16 16.03 3.09
CA LYS A 113 -16.32 17.41 3.59
C LYS A 113 -15.15 17.82 4.47
N TYR A 114 -14.74 16.97 5.42
CA TYR A 114 -13.63 17.23 6.31
C TYR A 114 -12.33 17.48 5.53
N LYS A 115 -12.01 16.63 4.55
CA LYS A 115 -10.85 16.84 3.66
C LYS A 115 -10.88 18.21 3.00
N ARG A 116 -11.98 18.58 2.33
CA ARG A 116 -12.11 19.89 1.66
C ARG A 116 -11.97 21.08 2.61
N GLU A 117 -12.51 20.99 3.82
CA GLU A 117 -12.56 22.11 4.76
C GLU A 117 -11.34 22.22 5.68
N LYS A 118 -10.70 21.09 6.00
CA LYS A 118 -9.65 21.00 7.02
C LYS A 118 -8.28 20.58 6.48
N LEU A 119 -8.23 19.94 5.32
CA LEU A 119 -7.03 19.48 4.63
C LEU A 119 -6.96 20.11 3.23
N ARG A 120 -6.82 21.44 3.20
CA ARG A 120 -7.08 22.29 2.03
C ARG A 120 -5.96 22.25 1.00
N LEU A 121 -4.72 22.07 1.45
CA LEU A 121 -3.53 22.22 0.61
C LEU A 121 -3.30 21.02 -0.29
N GLN A 122 -3.63 19.80 0.18
CA GLN A 122 -3.40 18.56 -0.58
C GLN A 122 -4.46 18.26 -1.66
N GLY A 123 -5.51 19.08 -1.76
CA GLY A 123 -6.55 18.94 -2.78
C GLY A 123 -6.22 19.68 -4.09
N GLU A 124 -7.17 20.48 -4.56
CA GLU A 124 -7.02 21.30 -5.78
C GLU A 124 -5.74 22.15 -5.83
N PRO A 125 -5.27 22.80 -4.74
CA PRO A 125 -4.02 23.56 -4.80
C PRO A 125 -2.82 22.69 -5.18
N TRP A 126 -2.70 21.50 -4.59
CA TRP A 126 -1.61 20.55 -4.90
C TRP A 126 -1.72 20.00 -6.32
N LYS A 127 -2.94 19.67 -6.77
CA LYS A 127 -3.20 19.22 -8.14
C LYS A 127 -2.77 20.27 -9.18
N ASN A 128 -3.25 21.50 -9.02
CA ASN A 128 -2.89 22.62 -9.92
C ASN A 128 -1.38 22.87 -9.93
N LEU A 129 -0.72 22.70 -8.79
CA LEU A 129 0.71 22.89 -8.67
C LEU A 129 1.49 21.82 -9.46
N ALA A 130 1.12 20.55 -9.31
CA ALA A 130 1.72 19.47 -10.05
C ALA A 130 1.52 19.58 -11.57
N GLU A 131 0.33 19.98 -12.02
CA GLU A 131 0.06 20.24 -13.44
C GLU A 131 0.99 21.31 -14.00
N VAL A 132 1.20 22.41 -13.26
CA VAL A 132 2.10 23.50 -13.67
C VAL A 132 3.57 23.05 -13.65
N GLU A 133 3.98 22.22 -12.67
CA GLU A 133 5.34 21.66 -12.63
C GLU A 133 5.61 20.72 -13.80
N LYS A 134 4.65 19.85 -14.15
CA LYS A 134 4.75 18.98 -15.33
C LYS A 134 4.78 19.78 -16.62
N GLU A 135 3.92 20.79 -16.76
CA GLU A 135 3.91 21.68 -17.94
C GLU A 135 5.22 22.47 -18.08
N LEU A 136 5.82 22.92 -16.98
CA LEU A 136 7.14 23.57 -17.00
C LEU A 136 8.23 22.66 -17.57
N CYS A 137 8.12 21.34 -17.37
CA CYS A 137 9.06 20.35 -17.86
C CYS A 137 8.78 19.94 -19.31
N ARG A 138 7.51 19.67 -19.64
CA ARG A 138 7.08 19.09 -20.92
C ARG A 138 6.79 20.12 -22.00
N MET A 139 6.37 21.32 -21.61
CA MET A 139 6.04 22.44 -22.48
C MET A 139 5.01 22.08 -23.58
N ARG A 140 4.05 21.19 -23.28
CA ARG A 140 3.06 20.70 -24.26
C ARG A 140 2.16 21.83 -24.79
N ASN A 141 1.90 22.84 -23.95
CA ASN A 141 1.00 23.96 -24.24
C ASN A 141 1.74 25.26 -24.60
N GLN A 142 3.03 25.19 -24.94
CA GLN A 142 3.85 26.38 -25.27
C GLN A 142 3.28 27.21 -26.43
N GLY A 143 2.78 26.55 -27.48
CA GLY A 143 2.34 27.20 -28.72
C GLY A 143 3.43 28.09 -29.34
N ASP A 144 3.05 29.27 -29.84
CA ASP A 144 3.97 30.24 -30.47
C ASP A 144 4.73 31.13 -29.45
N ILE A 145 4.57 30.89 -28.15
CA ILE A 145 5.22 31.71 -27.12
C ILE A 145 6.72 31.37 -27.07
N PRO A 146 7.63 32.38 -27.06
CA PRO A 146 9.05 32.14 -26.91
C PRO A 146 9.36 31.34 -25.64
N LEU A 147 10.24 30.34 -25.76
CA LEU A 147 10.52 29.34 -24.72
C LEU A 147 10.84 29.94 -23.34
N GLU A 148 11.75 30.92 -23.29
CA GLU A 148 12.12 31.58 -22.02
C GLU A 148 10.96 32.36 -21.39
N LYS A 149 10.11 32.98 -22.23
CA LYS A 149 8.93 33.71 -21.76
C LYS A 149 7.90 32.75 -21.18
N TYR A 150 7.67 31.62 -21.84
CA TYR A 150 6.74 30.60 -21.37
C TYR A 150 7.20 29.96 -20.06
N LYS A 151 8.49 29.59 -19.95
CA LYS A 151 9.07 29.09 -18.69
C LYS A 151 8.95 30.09 -17.55
N SER A 152 9.19 31.38 -17.82
CA SER A 152 9.02 32.45 -16.82
C SER A 152 7.56 32.59 -16.36
N GLN A 153 6.58 32.47 -17.27
CA GLN A 153 5.16 32.47 -16.92
C GLN A 153 4.80 31.29 -16.02
N MET A 154 5.26 30.08 -16.34
CA MET A 154 5.00 28.90 -15.53
C MET A 154 5.63 29.01 -14.13
N LYS A 155 6.88 29.49 -14.02
CA LYS A 155 7.53 29.76 -12.73
C LYS A 155 6.75 30.77 -11.88
N ARG A 156 6.22 31.82 -12.51
CA ARG A 156 5.38 32.82 -11.81
C ARG A 156 4.08 32.20 -11.30
N LYS A 157 3.40 31.41 -12.13
CA LYS A 157 2.17 30.69 -11.74
C LYS A 157 2.43 29.73 -10.57
N LEU A 158 3.56 29.01 -10.60
CA LEU A 158 3.98 28.14 -9.50
C LEU A 158 4.15 28.92 -8.19
N LEU A 159 4.84 30.07 -8.26
CA LEU A 159 5.04 30.94 -7.10
C LEU A 159 3.72 31.52 -6.57
N GLU A 160 2.80 31.91 -7.45
CA GLU A 160 1.47 32.39 -7.06
C GLU A 160 0.68 31.31 -6.31
N LEU A 161 0.72 30.06 -6.77
CA LEU A 161 0.10 28.93 -6.08
C LEU A 161 0.73 28.68 -4.71
N ARG A 162 2.07 28.72 -4.58
CA ARG A 162 2.75 28.59 -3.28
C ARG A 162 2.41 29.74 -2.32
N VAL A 163 2.28 30.96 -2.83
CA VAL A 163 1.80 32.11 -2.03
C VAL A 163 0.37 31.89 -1.55
N GLN A 164 -0.50 31.31 -2.38
CA GLN A 164 -1.87 30.99 -1.98
C GLN A 164 -1.88 29.91 -0.89
N GLN A 165 -1.09 28.84 -1.03
CA GLN A 165 -0.96 27.81 0.00
C GLN A 165 -0.44 28.38 1.32
N ASN A 166 0.60 29.23 1.29
CA ASN A 166 1.20 29.82 2.48
C ASN A 166 0.31 30.85 3.21
N LYS A 167 -0.81 31.27 2.62
CA LYS A 167 -1.80 32.15 3.29
C LYS A 167 -2.75 31.40 4.20
N HIS A 168 -2.78 30.07 4.11
CA HIS A 168 -3.62 29.27 4.99
C HIS A 168 -2.94 29.07 6.34
N ASP A 169 -3.73 29.07 7.41
CA ASP A 169 -3.29 28.70 8.75
C ASP A 169 -3.56 27.21 9.01
N LEU A 170 -2.81 26.63 9.95
CA LEU A 170 -3.11 25.30 10.47
C LEU A 170 -4.52 25.25 11.05
N THR A 171 -5.22 24.14 10.79
CA THR A 171 -6.52 23.90 11.41
C THR A 171 -6.35 23.31 12.80
N ASP A 172 -7.39 23.41 13.65
CA ASP A 172 -7.35 22.88 15.03
C ASP A 172 -6.98 21.39 15.06
N GLY A 173 -7.50 20.60 14.12
CA GLY A 173 -7.19 19.18 13.99
C GLY A 173 -5.73 18.91 13.66
N LEU A 174 -5.12 19.69 12.75
CA LEU A 174 -3.69 19.57 12.42
C LEU A 174 -2.80 20.04 13.58
N THR A 175 -3.19 21.11 14.27
CA THR A 175 -2.47 21.62 15.43
C THR A 175 -2.45 20.59 16.55
N THR A 176 -3.60 19.97 16.82
CA THR A 176 -3.73 18.87 17.78
C THR A 176 -2.89 17.68 17.32
N PHE A 177 -2.96 17.30 16.05
CA PHE A 177 -2.17 16.19 15.50
C PHE A 177 -0.65 16.40 15.67
N ILE A 178 -0.10 17.57 15.30
CA ILE A 178 1.32 17.90 15.51
C ILE A 178 1.66 17.86 17.00
N THR A 179 0.79 18.42 17.84
CA THR A 179 1.01 18.48 19.29
C THR A 179 1.06 17.07 19.89
N GLY A 180 0.20 16.15 19.46
CA GLY A 180 0.24 14.74 19.86
C GLY A 180 1.54 14.06 19.48
N LEU A 181 1.99 14.24 18.23
CA LEU A 181 3.25 13.67 17.75
C LEU A 181 4.48 14.25 18.44
N GLY A 182 4.44 15.54 18.81
CA GLY A 182 5.54 16.24 19.44
C GLY A 182 5.63 16.06 20.95
N ARG A 183 4.50 15.99 21.66
CA ARG A 183 4.45 16.02 23.13
C ARG A 183 4.29 14.66 23.79
N LEU A 184 3.62 13.70 23.15
CA LEU A 184 3.38 12.40 23.77
C LEU A 184 4.72 11.62 23.92
N PRO A 185 4.90 10.85 25.01
CA PRO A 185 6.00 9.89 25.11
C PRO A 185 5.96 8.86 23.97
N PRO A 186 7.10 8.23 23.59
CA PRO A 186 7.15 7.29 22.47
C PRO A 186 6.06 6.21 22.51
N GLU A 187 5.85 5.53 23.65
CA GLU A 187 4.82 4.50 23.78
C GLU A 187 3.40 5.04 23.54
N GLU A 188 3.08 6.24 24.04
CA GLU A 188 1.79 6.89 23.84
C GLU A 188 1.59 7.35 22.39
N LYS A 189 2.66 7.74 21.68
CA LYS A 189 2.56 8.06 20.24
C LYS A 189 2.10 6.86 19.42
N HIS A 190 2.60 5.67 19.73
CA HIS A 190 2.17 4.44 19.06
C HIS A 190 0.69 4.17 19.31
N TYR A 191 0.23 4.27 20.56
CA TYR A 191 -1.19 4.16 20.87
C TYR A 191 -2.02 5.24 20.18
N PHE A 192 -1.56 6.49 20.14
CA PHE A 192 -2.26 7.61 19.53
C PHE A 192 -2.46 7.36 18.02
N LEU A 193 -1.41 6.96 17.32
CA LEU A 193 -1.48 6.66 15.89
C LEU A 193 -2.33 5.41 15.60
N LYS A 194 -2.33 4.41 16.49
CA LYS A 194 -3.23 3.26 16.39
C LYS A 194 -4.69 3.64 16.61
N TRP A 195 -5.00 4.46 17.60
CA TRP A 195 -6.34 4.97 17.84
C TRP A 195 -6.84 5.82 16.68
N MET A 196 -6.01 6.75 16.18
CA MET A 196 -6.29 7.51 14.96
C MET A 196 -6.63 6.58 13.80
N LYS A 197 -5.85 5.53 13.58
CA LYS A 197 -6.14 4.53 12.55
C LYS A 197 -7.50 3.86 12.80
N PHE A 198 -7.74 3.28 13.97
CA PHE A 198 -9.00 2.58 14.25
C PHE A 198 -10.24 3.46 14.12
N ASP A 199 -10.19 4.70 14.62
CA ASP A 199 -11.29 5.65 14.54
C ASP A 199 -11.55 6.07 13.09
N LEU A 200 -10.51 6.45 12.34
CA LEU A 200 -10.64 6.82 10.92
C LEU A 200 -11.15 5.65 10.07
N ASP A 201 -10.65 4.43 10.33
CA ASP A 201 -11.15 3.20 9.71
C ASP A 201 -12.63 2.98 10.00
N HIS A 202 -13.05 3.17 11.26
CA HIS A 202 -14.44 3.03 11.67
C HIS A 202 -15.34 4.05 10.95
N ILE A 203 -14.96 5.33 10.96
CA ILE A 203 -15.67 6.42 10.30
C ILE A 203 -15.78 6.16 8.79
N ALA A 204 -14.68 5.78 8.15
CA ALA A 204 -14.65 5.44 6.73
C ALA A 204 -15.59 4.27 6.42
N ARG A 205 -15.59 3.19 7.23
CA ARG A 205 -16.50 2.04 7.03
C ARG A 205 -17.97 2.45 7.13
N VAL A 206 -18.33 3.29 8.10
CA VAL A 206 -19.71 3.79 8.28
C VAL A 206 -20.16 4.67 7.11
N ASN A 207 -19.28 5.51 6.59
CA ASN A 207 -19.59 6.36 5.43
C ASN A 207 -19.67 5.53 4.14
N LEU A 208 -18.72 4.62 3.93
CA LEU A 208 -18.69 3.70 2.78
C LEU A 208 -19.90 2.75 2.76
N SER A 209 -20.36 2.25 3.91
CA SER A 209 -21.56 1.41 3.94
C SER A 209 -22.79 2.17 3.45
N LYS A 210 -22.97 3.42 3.91
CA LYS A 210 -24.07 4.28 3.45
C LYS A 210 -24.01 4.55 1.94
N LEU A 211 -22.82 4.88 1.42
CA LEU A 211 -22.62 5.12 -0.01
C LEU A 211 -22.87 3.85 -0.84
N ARG A 212 -22.43 2.68 -0.37
CA ARG A 212 -22.68 1.39 -1.03
C ARG A 212 -24.15 1.01 -1.01
N ASP A 213 -24.87 1.29 0.05
CA ASP A 213 -26.31 1.02 0.12
C ASP A 213 -27.08 1.91 -0.85
N GLN A 214 -26.75 3.22 -0.91
CA GLN A 214 -27.28 4.14 -1.92
C GLN A 214 -26.97 3.67 -3.34
N TYR A 215 -25.73 3.24 -3.60
CA TYR A 215 -25.31 2.69 -4.89
C TYR A 215 -26.16 1.47 -5.27
N LYS A 216 -26.34 0.51 -4.35
CA LYS A 216 -27.17 -0.69 -4.58
C LYS A 216 -28.64 -0.35 -4.83
N GLU A 217 -29.20 0.62 -4.11
CA GLU A 217 -30.58 1.06 -4.34
C GLU A 217 -30.74 1.71 -5.72
N LYS A 218 -29.78 2.54 -6.13
CA LYS A 218 -29.77 3.15 -7.47
C LYS A 218 -29.65 2.10 -8.57
N CYS A 219 -28.77 1.11 -8.44
CA CYS A 219 -28.69 -0.02 -9.37
C CYS A 219 -30.02 -0.75 -9.57
N LYS A 220 -30.87 -0.81 -8.54
CA LYS A 220 -32.20 -1.46 -8.61
C LYS A 220 -33.25 -0.58 -9.30
N ASN A 221 -33.10 0.75 -9.24
CA ASN A 221 -34.14 1.71 -9.61
C ASN A 221 -33.86 2.48 -10.92
N SER A 222 -32.61 2.57 -11.40
CA SER A 222 -32.24 3.37 -12.58
C SER A 222 -31.99 2.52 -13.84
N LYS A 223 -32.42 3.02 -15.02
CA LYS A 223 -31.78 2.65 -16.30
C LYS A 223 -30.34 3.18 -16.28
N TYR A 224 -29.38 2.33 -16.65
CA TYR A 224 -27.93 2.58 -16.64
C TYR A 224 -27.54 3.99 -17.13
N ASP A 225 -27.24 4.92 -16.21
CA ASP A 225 -26.55 6.19 -16.53
C ASP A 225 -25.08 6.10 -16.07
N PRO A 226 -24.12 5.96 -17.00
CA PRO A 226 -22.69 5.88 -16.70
C PRO A 226 -22.14 7.07 -15.90
N ARG A 227 -22.78 8.25 -15.96
CA ARG A 227 -22.28 9.48 -15.30
C ARG A 227 -22.53 9.46 -13.80
N GLU A 228 -23.73 9.07 -13.38
CA GLU A 228 -24.08 8.99 -11.96
C GLU A 228 -23.21 7.98 -11.23
N PHE A 229 -22.90 6.84 -11.86
CA PHE A 229 -22.00 5.83 -11.30
C PHE A 229 -20.57 6.34 -11.12
N ALA A 230 -20.04 7.06 -12.10
CA ALA A 230 -18.71 7.67 -12.00
C ALA A 230 -18.62 8.73 -10.88
N GLU A 231 -19.71 9.47 -10.61
CA GLU A 231 -19.77 10.38 -9.46
C GLU A 231 -19.78 9.63 -8.12
N HIS A 232 -20.45 8.48 -8.03
CA HIS A 232 -20.43 7.66 -6.82
C HIS A 232 -19.07 7.02 -6.58
N ASP A 233 -18.39 6.56 -7.63
CA ASP A 233 -17.02 6.04 -7.53
C ASP A 233 -16.05 7.11 -7.00
N LYS A 234 -16.18 8.36 -7.48
CA LYS A 234 -15.44 9.52 -6.95
C LYS A 234 -15.77 9.83 -5.49
N LEU A 235 -17.03 9.70 -5.08
CA LEU A 235 -17.43 9.91 -3.69
C LEU A 235 -16.90 8.80 -2.78
N ILE A 236 -16.87 7.56 -3.25
CA ILE A 236 -16.32 6.41 -2.54
C ILE A 236 -14.81 6.61 -2.33
N SER A 237 -14.06 6.98 -3.37
CA SER A 237 -12.62 7.25 -3.24
C SER A 237 -12.33 8.43 -2.32
N ALA A 238 -13.11 9.51 -2.42
CA ALA A 238 -13.00 10.69 -1.56
C ALA A 238 -13.42 10.45 -0.10
N SER A 239 -14.08 9.33 0.20
CA SER A 239 -14.54 8.97 1.56
C SER A 239 -13.49 8.21 2.37
N SER A 240 -12.27 8.08 1.86
CA SER A 240 -11.12 7.52 2.58
C SER A 240 -10.33 8.62 3.31
N LEU A 241 -9.95 8.33 4.56
CA LEU A 241 -9.06 9.17 5.36
C LEU A 241 -8.19 8.27 6.24
N GLY A 242 -6.94 8.68 6.42
CA GLY A 242 -5.94 7.99 7.21
C GLY A 242 -4.89 8.98 7.68
N VAL A 243 -3.99 8.51 8.53
CA VAL A 243 -2.93 9.33 9.15
C VAL A 243 -2.02 9.95 8.09
N GLU A 244 -1.78 9.25 7.00
CA GLU A 244 -0.99 9.70 5.86
C GLU A 244 -1.50 11.01 5.27
N HIS A 245 -2.82 11.26 5.27
CA HIS A 245 -3.40 12.51 4.76
C HIS A 245 -3.07 13.70 5.66
N PHE A 246 -2.97 13.50 6.98
CA PHE A 246 -2.54 14.57 7.90
C PHE A 246 -1.07 14.90 7.64
N MET A 247 -0.23 13.88 7.49
CA MET A 247 1.19 14.07 7.16
C MET A 247 1.40 14.73 5.79
N ARG A 248 0.60 14.37 4.78
CA ARG A 248 0.62 14.98 3.45
C ARG A 248 0.29 16.47 3.50
N GLU A 249 -0.73 16.86 4.27
CA GLU A 249 -1.10 18.26 4.47
C GLU A 249 0.05 19.07 5.09
N LEU A 250 0.67 18.51 6.14
CA LEU A 250 1.81 19.10 6.82
C LEU A 250 3.02 19.26 5.90
N GLY A 251 3.26 18.28 5.02
CA GLY A 251 4.27 18.38 3.97
C GLY A 251 3.99 19.54 3.00
N GLN A 252 2.73 19.80 2.65
CA GLN A 252 2.38 20.94 1.80
C GLN A 252 2.58 22.29 2.49
N PHE A 253 2.29 22.41 3.80
CA PHE A 253 2.63 23.60 4.57
C PHE A 253 4.14 23.85 4.58
N TYR A 254 4.93 22.81 4.83
CA TYR A 254 6.39 22.88 4.81
C TYR A 254 6.94 23.34 3.44
N GLU A 255 6.46 22.73 2.37
CA GLU A 255 6.82 23.07 0.98
C GLU A 255 6.48 24.52 0.62
N ALA A 256 5.29 24.98 1.01
CA ALA A 256 4.84 26.35 0.76
C ALA A 256 5.70 27.38 1.47
N GLU A 257 5.97 27.16 2.76
CA GLU A 257 6.86 28.02 3.56
C GLU A 257 8.27 28.06 2.97
N HIS A 258 8.84 26.89 2.67
CA HIS A 258 10.18 26.79 2.07
C HIS A 258 10.28 27.55 0.74
N ALA A 259 9.25 27.45 -0.12
CA ALA A 259 9.20 28.22 -1.36
C ALA A 259 9.16 29.73 -1.12
N MET A 260 8.47 30.21 -0.07
CA MET A 260 8.44 31.64 0.26
C MET A 260 9.80 32.16 0.73
N VAL A 261 10.53 31.36 1.52
CA VAL A 261 11.88 31.71 1.98
C VAL A 261 12.86 31.78 0.80
N LYS A 262 12.82 30.76 -0.07
CA LYS A 262 13.68 30.68 -1.25
C LYS A 262 13.51 31.89 -2.19
N GLU A 263 12.30 32.42 -2.28
CA GLU A 263 11.97 33.59 -3.10
C GLU A 263 12.13 34.93 -2.34
N GLY A 264 12.69 34.89 -1.13
CA GLY A 264 12.95 36.08 -0.31
C GLY A 264 11.70 36.81 0.19
N LYS A 265 10.53 36.16 0.20
CA LYS A 265 9.27 36.76 0.64
C LYS A 265 9.07 36.72 2.15
N ILE A 266 9.69 35.76 2.82
CA ILE A 266 9.75 35.64 4.27
C ILE A 266 11.19 35.34 4.70
N ALA A 267 11.57 35.74 5.91
CA ALA A 267 12.91 35.48 6.43
C ALA A 267 13.04 34.05 6.97
N GLU A 268 14.25 33.47 6.96
CA GLU A 268 14.51 32.14 7.54
C GLU A 268 14.06 32.03 9.01
N SER A 269 14.20 33.12 9.78
CA SER A 269 13.78 33.19 11.19
C SER A 269 12.27 33.18 11.39
N GLN A 270 11.48 33.34 10.34
CA GLN A 270 10.00 33.34 10.39
C GLN A 270 9.41 31.96 10.12
N ARG A 271 10.25 30.95 9.87
CA ARG A 271 9.79 29.59 9.59
C ARG A 271 9.21 28.92 10.84
N GLN A 272 7.97 28.47 10.72
CA GLN A 272 7.19 27.81 11.75
C GLN A 272 7.33 26.28 11.66
N PHE A 273 7.58 25.74 10.47
CA PHE A 273 7.45 24.30 10.19
C PHE A 273 8.78 23.53 10.15
N LEU A 274 9.90 24.15 10.56
CA LEU A 274 11.25 23.54 10.54
C LEU A 274 11.38 22.21 11.29
N HIS A 275 10.53 21.96 12.29
CA HIS A 275 10.59 20.76 13.12
C HIS A 275 9.83 19.57 12.53
N LEU A 276 8.93 19.79 11.55
CA LEU A 276 8.07 18.74 11.00
C LEU A 276 8.85 17.62 10.30
N PRO A 277 9.91 17.89 9.51
CA PRO A 277 10.70 16.81 8.91
C PRO A 277 11.37 15.91 9.96
N GLY A 278 11.77 16.48 11.10
CA GLY A 278 12.33 15.73 12.22
C GLY A 278 11.32 14.78 12.87
N ILE A 279 10.07 15.23 13.05
CA ILE A 279 8.97 14.38 13.55
C ILE A 279 8.69 13.23 12.58
N ALA A 280 8.59 13.52 11.28
CA ALA A 280 8.36 12.49 10.26
C ALA A 280 9.49 11.44 10.22
N ALA A 281 10.75 11.88 10.38
CA ALA A 281 11.89 10.98 10.48
C ALA A 281 11.82 10.08 11.73
N ASP A 282 11.40 10.61 12.88
CA ASP A 282 11.17 9.81 14.10
C ASP A 282 10.08 8.75 13.87
N LEU A 283 8.99 9.12 13.21
CA LEU A 283 7.93 8.17 12.84
C LEU A 283 8.43 7.07 11.89
N MET A 284 9.27 7.40 10.91
CA MET A 284 9.87 6.39 10.04
C MET A 284 10.76 5.41 10.82
N LEU A 285 11.50 5.87 11.83
CA LEU A 285 12.30 5.01 12.72
C LEU A 285 11.43 4.10 13.59
N GLU A 286 10.23 4.56 13.96
CA GLU A 286 9.21 3.78 14.68
C GLU A 286 8.43 2.80 13.75
N GLY A 287 8.76 2.77 12.46
CA GLY A 287 8.16 1.84 11.48
C GLY A 287 6.85 2.34 10.86
N PHE A 288 6.54 3.63 10.98
CA PHE A 288 5.41 4.23 10.27
C PHE A 288 5.77 4.48 8.80
N PRO A 289 4.91 4.04 7.85
CA PRO A 289 5.12 4.34 6.44
C PRO A 289 5.05 5.84 6.14
N MET A 290 5.98 6.34 5.33
CA MET A 290 6.06 7.72 4.86
C MET A 290 5.79 7.79 3.36
N GLU A 291 4.92 8.72 2.94
CA GLU A 291 4.56 8.86 1.54
C GLU A 291 5.70 9.47 0.71
N LEU A 292 6.13 8.74 -0.32
CA LEU A 292 7.13 9.19 -1.30
C LEU A 292 6.47 9.98 -2.43
N ILE A 293 5.41 9.44 -3.02
CA ILE A 293 4.69 10.04 -4.14
C ILE A 293 3.20 9.99 -3.85
N ASP A 294 2.52 11.12 -4.04
CA ASP A 294 1.06 11.19 -4.00
C ASP A 294 0.52 10.76 -5.36
N GLY A 295 -0.13 9.60 -5.42
CA GLY A 295 -0.70 9.05 -6.65
C GLY A 295 -2.04 9.68 -7.06
N ASP A 296 -2.67 10.49 -6.21
CA ASP A 296 -3.85 11.27 -6.61
C ASP A 296 -3.47 12.37 -7.60
N VAL A 297 -2.28 12.92 -7.38
CA VAL A 297 -1.74 14.07 -8.13
C VAL A 297 -0.55 13.67 -9.03
N SER A 298 -0.02 12.44 -8.86
CA SER A 298 1.19 11.94 -9.51
C SER A 298 2.37 12.90 -9.36
N ASN A 299 2.66 13.30 -8.11
CA ASN A 299 3.77 14.20 -7.81
C ASN A 299 4.42 13.94 -6.45
N ILE A 300 5.70 14.32 -6.34
CA ILE A 300 6.52 14.21 -5.13
C ILE A 300 6.71 15.61 -4.53
N PRO A 301 6.37 15.84 -3.25
CA PRO A 301 6.82 17.02 -2.52
C PRO A 301 8.32 16.88 -2.23
N LEU A 302 9.15 17.24 -3.22
CA LEU A 302 10.58 16.87 -3.27
C LEU A 302 11.42 17.48 -2.15
N GLN A 303 11.10 18.70 -1.70
CA GLN A 303 11.80 19.33 -0.60
C GLN A 303 11.41 18.68 0.73
N TRP A 304 10.13 18.41 0.94
CA TRP A 304 9.65 17.67 2.10
C TRP A 304 10.32 16.30 2.21
N VAL A 305 10.28 15.49 1.15
CA VAL A 305 10.94 14.16 1.12
C VAL A 305 12.44 14.28 1.35
N THR A 306 13.10 15.26 0.73
CA THR A 306 14.53 15.55 0.97
C THR A 306 14.81 15.75 2.45
N ASP A 307 14.09 16.67 3.09
CA ASP A 307 14.45 17.12 4.43
C ASP A 307 14.09 16.06 5.48
N VAL A 308 13.02 15.28 5.26
CA VAL A 308 12.69 14.12 6.10
C VAL A 308 13.81 13.08 6.06
N LEU A 309 14.26 12.69 4.86
CA LEU A 309 15.33 11.70 4.71
C LEU A 309 16.69 12.24 5.19
N THR A 310 16.94 13.54 5.04
CA THR A 310 18.14 14.20 5.59
C THR A 310 18.14 14.16 7.12
N GLN A 311 17.01 14.46 7.76
CA GLN A 311 16.84 14.32 9.21
C GLN A 311 16.98 12.87 9.66
N LEU A 312 16.44 11.92 8.89
CA LEU A 312 16.59 10.50 9.15
C LEU A 312 18.08 10.10 9.13
N HIS A 313 18.83 10.48 8.10
CA HIS A 313 20.28 10.22 8.01
C HIS A 313 21.06 10.79 9.19
N ALA A 314 20.73 12.02 9.62
CA ALA A 314 21.35 12.66 10.79
C ALA A 314 21.05 11.88 12.08
N LYS A 315 19.79 11.45 12.28
CA LYS A 315 19.37 10.64 13.44
C LYS A 315 20.01 9.25 13.46
N LEU A 316 20.38 8.73 12.28
CA LEU A 316 21.13 7.48 12.12
C LEU A 316 22.66 7.64 12.32
N GLY A 317 23.12 8.84 12.73
CA GLY A 317 24.54 9.10 12.99
C GLY A 317 25.42 9.08 11.74
N GLY A 318 24.83 9.38 10.57
CA GLY A 318 25.54 9.42 9.29
C GLY A 318 25.83 8.05 8.68
N ARG A 319 25.35 6.95 9.28
CA ARG A 319 25.52 5.58 8.77
C ARG A 319 24.17 5.03 8.33
N SER A 320 23.92 5.04 7.03
CA SER A 320 22.61 4.68 6.49
C SER A 320 22.70 3.94 5.17
N ARG A 321 23.62 2.98 5.04
CA ARG A 321 23.72 2.15 3.83
C ARG A 321 22.41 1.38 3.68
N THR A 322 21.70 1.63 2.60
CA THR A 322 20.31 1.22 2.43
C THR A 322 20.15 0.41 1.15
N LEU A 323 19.47 -0.71 1.25
CA LEU A 323 18.99 -1.50 0.11
C LEU A 323 17.50 -1.24 -0.09
N VAL A 324 17.09 -1.05 -1.34
CA VAL A 324 15.71 -0.67 -1.68
C VAL A 324 14.97 -1.86 -2.27
N LEU A 325 13.87 -2.26 -1.61
CA LEU A 325 12.96 -3.31 -2.04
C LEU A 325 11.60 -2.71 -2.37
N THR A 326 11.13 -2.88 -3.60
CA THR A 326 9.80 -2.40 -4.02
C THR A 326 8.88 -3.55 -4.36
N VAL A 327 7.57 -3.40 -4.13
CA VAL A 327 6.53 -4.26 -4.71
C VAL A 327 5.66 -3.49 -5.70
N LEU A 328 5.36 -4.09 -6.85
CA LEU A 328 4.49 -3.57 -7.90
C LEU A 328 3.42 -4.60 -8.26
N GLY A 329 2.31 -4.16 -8.85
CA GLY A 329 1.23 -5.05 -9.28
C GLY A 329 -0.14 -4.38 -9.27
N VAL A 330 -1.15 -5.05 -9.84
CA VAL A 330 -2.52 -4.54 -9.91
C VAL A 330 -3.08 -4.25 -8.50
N GLN A 331 -4.05 -3.35 -8.44
CA GLN A 331 -4.78 -3.05 -7.20
C GLN A 331 -5.40 -4.31 -6.60
N SER A 332 -5.44 -4.37 -5.27
CA SER A 332 -6.07 -5.46 -4.53
C SER A 332 -5.49 -6.87 -4.76
N THR A 333 -4.27 -6.99 -5.29
CA THR A 333 -3.57 -8.28 -5.49
C THR A 333 -2.82 -8.80 -4.26
N GLY A 334 -2.91 -8.13 -3.11
CA GLY A 334 -2.26 -8.55 -1.86
C GLY A 334 -0.80 -8.10 -1.68
N LYS A 335 -0.34 -7.06 -2.39
CA LYS A 335 1.02 -6.48 -2.27
C LYS A 335 1.42 -6.11 -0.84
N SER A 336 0.65 -5.21 -0.22
CA SER A 336 0.88 -4.77 1.15
C SER A 336 0.74 -5.92 2.14
N THR A 337 -0.17 -6.88 1.87
CA THR A 337 -0.32 -8.11 2.66
C THR A 337 0.93 -8.99 2.59
N LEU A 338 1.53 -9.16 1.40
CA LEU A 338 2.77 -9.88 1.20
C LEU A 338 3.91 -9.24 1.99
N LEU A 339 4.09 -7.92 1.87
CA LEU A 339 5.13 -7.18 2.59
C LEU A 339 4.94 -7.21 4.11
N ASN A 340 3.71 -7.00 4.58
CA ASN A 340 3.37 -7.06 6.01
C ASN A 340 3.62 -8.46 6.57
N THR A 341 3.28 -9.52 5.83
CA THR A 341 3.55 -10.90 6.26
C THR A 341 5.04 -11.22 6.27
N MET A 342 5.77 -10.76 5.24
CA MET A 342 7.20 -11.06 5.08
C MET A 342 8.05 -10.35 6.13
N PHE A 343 7.75 -9.08 6.42
CA PHE A 343 8.62 -8.22 7.23
C PHE A 343 7.98 -7.70 8.53
N GLY A 344 6.71 -7.99 8.80
CA GLY A 344 6.00 -7.45 9.96
C GLY A 344 5.67 -5.96 9.85
N LEU A 345 5.59 -5.44 8.62
CA LEU A 345 5.31 -4.03 8.33
C LEU A 345 3.84 -3.66 8.58
N GLN A 346 3.55 -2.36 8.56
CA GLN A 346 2.22 -1.82 8.86
C GLN A 346 1.59 -1.05 7.69
N PHE A 347 1.91 -1.42 6.45
CA PHE A 347 1.24 -0.83 5.28
C PHE A 347 -0.28 -1.06 5.33
N ALA A 348 -1.04 -0.12 4.78
CA ALA A 348 -2.50 -0.19 4.79
C ALA A 348 -3.02 -1.30 3.86
N VAL A 349 -4.01 -2.08 4.30
CA VAL A 349 -4.53 -3.28 3.59
C VAL A 349 -6.05 -3.24 3.31
N SER A 350 -6.69 -2.08 3.38
CA SER A 350 -8.16 -1.97 3.34
C SER A 350 -8.75 -1.61 1.98
N ILE A 351 -9.84 -2.30 1.61
CA ILE A 351 -10.66 -2.05 0.41
C ILE A 351 -11.20 -0.61 0.45
N GLY A 352 -10.94 0.16 -0.62
CA GLY A 352 -11.35 1.57 -0.73
C GLY A 352 -10.45 2.56 0.02
N ARG A 353 -9.37 2.09 0.64
CA ARG A 353 -8.27 2.93 1.17
C ARG A 353 -6.93 2.51 0.55
N CYS A 354 -6.96 2.08 -0.70
CA CYS A 354 -5.75 2.00 -1.50
C CYS A 354 -5.27 3.45 -1.65
N THR A 355 -4.36 3.84 -0.77
CA THR A 355 -3.69 5.13 -0.81
C THR A 355 -2.97 5.23 -2.14
N ARG A 356 -3.41 6.15 -3.00
CA ARG A 356 -2.83 6.33 -4.32
C ARG A 356 -1.40 6.84 -4.17
N GLY A 357 -0.41 6.15 -4.74
CA GLY A 357 1.01 6.55 -4.63
C GLY A 357 2.00 5.44 -4.27
N ALA A 358 3.11 5.81 -3.64
CA ALA A 358 4.07 4.88 -3.06
C ALA A 358 4.54 5.33 -1.67
N PHE A 359 4.72 4.37 -0.77
CA PHE A 359 5.02 4.57 0.64
C PHE A 359 6.30 3.84 1.02
N MET A 360 7.19 4.55 1.71
CA MET A 360 8.46 4.05 2.21
C MET A 360 8.33 3.61 3.67
N SER A 361 8.87 2.44 4.00
CA SER A 361 9.06 1.98 5.38
C SER A 361 10.49 1.53 5.57
N LEU A 362 11.10 1.90 6.70
CA LEU A 362 12.48 1.56 7.01
C LEU A 362 12.55 0.32 7.92
N ILE A 363 13.39 -0.64 7.57
CA ILE A 363 13.71 -1.80 8.41
C ILE A 363 15.17 -1.70 8.83
N LYS A 364 15.43 -1.66 10.14
CA LYS A 364 16.78 -1.75 10.68
C LYS A 364 17.29 -3.17 10.60
N VAL A 365 18.43 -3.37 9.93
CA VAL A 365 19.12 -4.66 9.92
C VAL A 365 19.83 -4.85 11.26
N ALA A 366 19.63 -6.01 11.89
CA ALA A 366 20.31 -6.34 13.14
C ALA A 366 21.83 -6.42 12.92
N GLU A 367 22.62 -5.95 13.89
CA GLU A 367 24.07 -5.68 13.76
C GLU A 367 24.86 -6.88 13.25
N ASN A 368 24.49 -8.09 13.68
CA ASN A 368 25.12 -9.34 13.27
C ASN A 368 24.87 -9.70 11.78
N PHE A 369 23.83 -9.14 11.16
CA PHE A 369 23.50 -9.34 9.74
C PHE A 369 23.97 -8.19 8.84
N GLN A 370 24.34 -7.03 9.40
CA GLN A 370 24.76 -5.87 8.60
C GLN A 370 26.03 -6.14 7.78
N GLN A 371 26.97 -6.91 8.33
CA GLN A 371 28.18 -7.31 7.60
C GLN A 371 27.84 -8.31 6.48
N GLU A 372 26.88 -9.20 6.72
CA GLU A 372 26.49 -10.25 5.77
C GLU A 372 25.68 -9.69 4.59
N LEU A 373 24.78 -8.74 4.86
CA LEU A 373 23.95 -8.08 3.84
C LEU A 373 24.64 -6.87 3.21
N GLY A 374 25.72 -6.36 3.82
CA GLY A 374 26.44 -5.17 3.37
C GLY A 374 25.70 -3.85 3.59
N CYS A 375 24.53 -3.85 4.23
CA CYS A 375 23.70 -2.69 4.49
C CYS A 375 23.30 -2.55 5.96
N ASP A 376 22.96 -1.33 6.35
CA ASP A 376 22.48 -0.98 7.69
C ASP A 376 20.94 -1.03 7.75
N PHE A 377 20.27 -0.76 6.62
CA PHE A 377 18.82 -0.68 6.50
C PHE A 377 18.30 -1.31 5.20
N ILE A 378 17.03 -1.75 5.25
CA ILE A 378 16.24 -2.09 4.07
C ILE A 378 15.09 -1.08 4.00
N LEU A 379 15.03 -0.31 2.91
CA LEU A 379 13.93 0.59 2.60
C LEU A 379 12.92 -0.15 1.73
N VAL A 380 11.75 -0.41 2.29
CA VAL A 380 10.66 -1.09 1.58
C VAL A 380 9.71 -0.06 1.00
N ILE A 381 9.46 -0.13 -0.29
CA ILE A 381 8.52 0.73 -1.00
C ILE A 381 7.29 -0.09 -1.39
N ASP A 382 6.15 0.20 -0.76
CA ASP A 382 4.85 -0.33 -1.16
C ASP A 382 4.18 0.64 -2.13
N THR A 383 3.77 0.16 -3.29
CA THR A 383 3.05 0.97 -4.27
C THR A 383 1.56 0.68 -4.23
N GLU A 384 0.76 1.64 -4.66
CA GLU A 384 -0.62 1.36 -5.00
C GLU A 384 -0.71 0.32 -6.14
N GLY A 385 -1.92 -0.20 -6.33
CA GLY A 385 -2.29 -0.91 -7.54
C GLY A 385 -2.15 -0.09 -8.80
N LEU A 386 -1.41 -0.62 -9.77
CA LEU A 386 -1.49 -0.13 -11.14
C LEU A 386 -2.89 -0.41 -11.70
N LYS A 387 -3.38 0.46 -12.60
CA LYS A 387 -4.67 0.35 -13.29
C LYS A 387 -5.89 0.20 -12.38
N ALA A 388 -5.99 1.06 -11.36
CA ALA A 388 -7.20 1.10 -10.53
C ALA A 388 -8.45 1.34 -11.43
N PRO A 389 -9.50 0.50 -11.36
CA PRO A 389 -10.68 0.61 -12.23
C PRO A 389 -11.37 1.97 -12.17
N GLU A 390 -11.29 2.65 -11.03
CA GLU A 390 -11.84 3.99 -10.82
C GLU A 390 -11.08 5.06 -11.65
N LEU A 391 -9.83 4.79 -12.03
CA LEU A 391 -8.94 5.70 -12.75
C LEU A 391 -8.89 5.43 -14.24
N ALA A 392 -9.24 4.22 -14.70
CA ALA A 392 -9.21 3.83 -16.12
C ALA A 392 -10.02 4.74 -17.05
N LYS A 393 -10.91 5.59 -16.50
CA LYS A 393 -11.73 6.58 -17.23
C LYS A 393 -11.10 7.99 -17.30
N LEU A 394 -9.99 8.24 -16.62
CA LEU A 394 -9.25 9.50 -16.67
C LEU A 394 -8.28 9.48 -17.86
N GLU A 395 -8.22 10.58 -18.62
CA GLU A 395 -7.41 10.69 -19.85
C GLU A 395 -5.91 10.38 -19.60
N ASP A 396 -5.39 10.64 -18.39
CA ASP A 396 -3.96 10.49 -18.05
C ASP A 396 -3.61 9.29 -17.16
N SER A 397 -4.55 8.37 -16.88
CA SER A 397 -4.33 7.29 -15.89
C SER A 397 -3.14 6.38 -16.24
N TYR A 398 -2.97 6.07 -17.52
CA TYR A 398 -1.86 5.24 -18.01
C TYR A 398 -0.51 5.94 -17.89
N GLU A 399 -0.50 7.27 -18.00
CA GLU A 399 0.72 8.07 -17.87
C GLU A 399 1.19 8.04 -16.41
N HIS A 400 0.28 8.24 -15.46
CA HIS A 400 0.57 8.17 -14.02
C HIS A 400 1.09 6.80 -13.58
N ASP A 401 0.47 5.72 -14.04
CA ASP A 401 0.93 4.36 -13.73
C ASP A 401 2.36 4.10 -14.26
N ASN A 402 2.64 4.58 -15.47
CA ASN A 402 3.98 4.48 -16.07
C ASN A 402 5.01 5.33 -15.33
N GLU A 403 4.66 6.56 -14.92
CA GLU A 403 5.51 7.46 -14.12
C GLU A 403 5.86 6.80 -12.78
N LEU A 404 4.85 6.32 -12.05
CA LEU A 404 4.99 5.66 -10.77
C LEU A 404 5.87 4.42 -10.89
N ALA A 405 5.57 3.52 -11.84
CA ALA A 405 6.35 2.31 -12.05
C ALA A 405 7.79 2.62 -12.44
N THR A 406 8.01 3.57 -13.37
CA THR A 406 9.37 3.97 -13.79
C THR A 406 10.18 4.51 -12.61
N LEU A 407 9.58 5.35 -11.78
CA LEU A 407 10.21 5.90 -10.59
C LEU A 407 10.61 4.78 -9.63
N VAL A 408 9.66 3.98 -9.16
CA VAL A 408 9.92 3.01 -8.09
C VAL A 408 10.81 1.85 -8.56
N VAL A 409 10.69 1.39 -9.81
CA VAL A 409 11.64 0.42 -10.40
C VAL A 409 13.05 1.01 -10.44
N GLY A 410 13.18 2.28 -10.84
CA GLY A 410 14.49 2.93 -10.91
C GLY A 410 15.14 3.21 -9.55
N LEU A 411 14.34 3.40 -8.50
CA LEU A 411 14.85 3.54 -7.14
C LEU A 411 15.29 2.22 -6.50
N SER A 412 14.86 1.08 -7.06
CA SER A 412 14.98 -0.23 -6.42
C SER A 412 16.27 -0.97 -6.75
N ASP A 413 16.74 -1.74 -5.77
CA ASP A 413 17.72 -2.82 -5.98
C ASP A 413 17.00 -4.13 -6.32
N ILE A 414 15.86 -4.39 -5.66
CA ILE A 414 14.98 -5.53 -5.93
C ILE A 414 13.55 -5.03 -6.15
N THR A 415 12.92 -5.52 -7.21
CA THR A 415 11.52 -5.26 -7.55
C THR A 415 10.73 -6.56 -7.50
N ILE A 416 9.68 -6.62 -6.69
CA ILE A 416 8.73 -7.74 -6.67
C ILE A 416 7.54 -7.36 -7.55
N VAL A 417 7.26 -8.13 -8.60
CA VAL A 417 6.06 -7.95 -9.44
C VAL A 417 5.02 -8.96 -9.01
N ASN A 418 4.03 -8.48 -8.26
CA ASN A 418 2.94 -9.26 -7.71
C ASN A 418 1.77 -9.33 -8.70
N MET A 419 1.44 -10.54 -9.13
CA MET A 419 0.44 -10.82 -10.16
C MET A 419 -0.61 -11.78 -9.60
N ALA A 420 -1.89 -11.50 -9.82
CA ALA A 420 -2.96 -12.45 -9.52
C ALA A 420 -3.17 -13.37 -10.74
N MET A 421 -3.12 -14.69 -10.55
CA MET A 421 -3.15 -15.65 -11.67
C MET A 421 -4.54 -15.80 -12.32
N GLU A 422 -5.59 -15.29 -11.68
CA GLU A 422 -6.98 -15.45 -12.12
C GLU A 422 -7.37 -14.56 -13.32
N ASN A 423 -6.57 -13.54 -13.66
CA ASN A 423 -6.89 -12.60 -14.74
C ASN A 423 -5.71 -12.35 -15.71
N THR A 424 -5.76 -12.99 -16.88
CA THR A 424 -4.70 -12.91 -17.91
C THR A 424 -4.58 -11.55 -18.58
N THR A 425 -5.66 -10.75 -18.64
CA THR A 425 -5.63 -9.41 -19.24
C THR A 425 -4.91 -8.43 -18.32
N GLU A 426 -5.25 -8.44 -17.03
CA GLU A 426 -4.59 -7.64 -15.99
C GLU A 426 -3.09 -7.94 -15.88
N MET A 427 -2.72 -9.22 -16.02
CA MET A 427 -1.33 -9.64 -16.03
C MET A 427 -0.54 -9.01 -17.19
N LYS A 428 -1.07 -9.07 -18.42
CA LYS A 428 -0.41 -8.47 -19.60
C LYS A 428 -0.21 -6.97 -19.46
N ASP A 429 -1.21 -6.32 -18.89
CA ASP A 429 -1.26 -4.89 -18.67
C ASP A 429 -0.17 -4.39 -17.69
N VAL A 430 -0.01 -5.09 -16.57
CA VAL A 430 1.08 -4.77 -15.61
C VAL A 430 2.43 -5.07 -16.21
N LEU A 431 2.57 -6.21 -16.90
CA LEU A 431 3.83 -6.58 -17.54
C LEU A 431 4.25 -5.53 -18.57
N GLN A 432 3.33 -4.95 -19.33
CA GLN A 432 3.65 -3.88 -20.27
C GLN A 432 4.21 -2.64 -19.55
N ILE A 433 3.56 -2.18 -18.47
CA ILE A 433 4.03 -1.04 -17.66
C ILE A 433 5.43 -1.32 -17.10
N VAL A 434 5.62 -2.51 -16.55
CA VAL A 434 6.87 -2.97 -15.95
C VAL A 434 7.99 -3.05 -17.00
N VAL A 435 7.72 -3.62 -18.19
CA VAL A 435 8.66 -3.69 -19.31
C VAL A 435 9.08 -2.28 -19.76
N HIS A 436 8.14 -1.34 -19.87
CA HIS A 436 8.48 0.06 -20.19
C HIS A 436 9.38 0.69 -19.12
N ALA A 437 9.08 0.47 -17.84
CA ALA A 437 9.91 0.96 -16.75
C ALA A 437 11.35 0.40 -16.83
N PHE A 438 11.50 -0.92 -17.03
CA PHE A 438 12.81 -1.56 -17.16
C PHE A 438 13.57 -1.14 -18.40
N LEU A 439 12.89 -0.97 -19.54
CA LEU A 439 13.51 -0.46 -20.77
C LEU A 439 14.15 0.91 -20.53
N ARG A 440 13.44 1.81 -19.84
CA ARG A 440 13.94 3.13 -19.48
C ARG A 440 15.09 3.07 -18.47
N MET A 441 15.08 2.08 -17.57
CA MET A 441 16.19 1.85 -16.63
C MET A 441 17.44 1.29 -17.34
N GLU A 442 17.27 0.51 -18.40
CA GLU A 442 18.40 0.03 -19.19
C GLU A 442 19.14 1.18 -19.87
N GLU A 443 18.44 2.21 -20.35
CA GLU A 443 19.07 3.38 -20.99
C GLU A 443 20.10 4.08 -20.11
N ILE A 444 19.90 3.99 -18.80
CA ILE A 444 20.68 4.65 -17.76
C ILE A 444 21.68 3.68 -17.11
N GLY A 445 21.77 2.44 -17.61
CA GLY A 445 22.67 1.40 -17.15
C GLY A 445 22.29 0.76 -15.82
N HIS A 446 21.05 0.94 -15.36
CA HIS A 446 20.55 0.32 -14.12
C HIS A 446 19.68 -0.89 -14.47
N LYS A 447 20.04 -2.06 -13.97
CA LYS A 447 19.28 -3.30 -14.14
C LYS A 447 18.87 -3.81 -12.75
N PRO A 448 17.67 -3.47 -12.25
CA PRO A 448 17.17 -4.02 -11.00
C PRO A 448 16.96 -5.53 -11.14
N ASN A 449 17.12 -6.26 -10.04
CA ASN A 449 16.65 -7.63 -9.99
C ASN A 449 15.13 -7.65 -9.85
N CYS A 450 14.46 -8.59 -10.52
CA CYS A 450 13.02 -8.71 -10.45
C CYS A 450 12.57 -10.11 -10.08
N GLN A 451 11.60 -10.19 -9.19
CA GLN A 451 10.99 -11.41 -8.69
C GLN A 451 9.49 -11.39 -9.01
N PHE A 452 9.00 -12.37 -9.76
CA PHE A 452 7.58 -12.49 -10.07
C PHE A 452 6.90 -13.34 -9.01
N VAL A 453 5.85 -12.79 -8.40
CA VAL A 453 5.04 -13.47 -7.39
C VAL A 453 3.64 -13.65 -7.95
N HIS A 454 3.28 -14.90 -8.21
CA HIS A 454 1.95 -15.31 -8.64
C HIS A 454 1.11 -15.64 -7.40
N GLN A 455 0.10 -14.83 -7.13
CA GLN A 455 -0.82 -14.97 -5.99
C GLN A 455 -2.02 -15.85 -6.35
N ASN A 456 -2.62 -16.46 -5.32
CA ASN A 456 -3.82 -17.30 -5.39
C ASN A 456 -3.66 -18.55 -6.27
N VAL A 457 -2.47 -19.16 -6.25
CA VAL A 457 -2.20 -20.40 -7.01
C VAL A 457 -2.79 -21.60 -6.28
N SER A 458 -3.50 -22.49 -6.98
CA SER A 458 -4.00 -23.72 -6.37
C SER A 458 -2.89 -24.74 -6.15
N ASP A 459 -2.81 -25.35 -4.96
CA ASP A 459 -1.75 -26.31 -4.56
C ASP A 459 -1.55 -27.49 -5.54
N VAL A 460 -2.59 -27.85 -6.31
CA VAL A 460 -2.57 -29.02 -7.22
C VAL A 460 -1.86 -28.72 -8.56
N SER A 461 -1.76 -27.45 -8.97
CA SER A 461 -1.17 -27.05 -10.26
C SER A 461 0.29 -26.60 -10.18
N ALA A 462 0.82 -26.37 -8.98
CA ALA A 462 2.05 -25.62 -8.75
C ALA A 462 3.37 -26.31 -9.14
N HIS A 463 3.38 -27.53 -9.70
CA HIS A 463 4.63 -28.22 -10.06
C HIS A 463 4.70 -28.70 -11.52
N GLU A 464 3.60 -29.21 -12.09
CA GLU A 464 3.58 -29.75 -13.47
C GLU A 464 3.15 -28.72 -14.54
N GLN A 465 2.44 -27.65 -14.18
CA GLN A 465 2.04 -26.57 -15.11
C GLN A 465 3.12 -25.48 -15.28
N ASN A 466 4.04 -25.35 -14.31
CA ASN A 466 4.94 -24.19 -14.22
C ASN A 466 5.93 -24.03 -15.39
N MET A 467 6.51 -25.09 -15.95
CA MET A 467 7.56 -24.91 -16.97
C MET A 467 7.04 -24.35 -18.30
N ARG A 468 5.86 -24.81 -18.74
CA ARG A 468 5.22 -24.27 -19.94
C ARG A 468 4.74 -22.84 -19.71
N ASP A 469 4.15 -22.57 -18.55
CA ASP A 469 3.65 -21.24 -18.21
C ASP A 469 4.78 -20.21 -18.05
N ARG A 470 5.90 -20.61 -17.42
CA ARG A 470 7.14 -19.80 -17.33
C ARG A 470 7.68 -19.45 -18.70
N LYS A 471 7.80 -20.45 -19.59
CA LYS A 471 8.30 -20.23 -20.95
C LYS A 471 7.37 -19.29 -21.73
N HIS A 472 6.06 -19.49 -21.61
CA HIS A 472 5.07 -18.62 -22.25
C HIS A 472 5.13 -17.19 -21.72
N LEU A 473 5.31 -17.02 -20.41
CA LEU A 473 5.51 -15.71 -19.80
C LEU A 473 6.75 -15.00 -20.37
N LEU A 474 7.89 -15.69 -20.45
CA LEU A 474 9.10 -15.13 -21.03
C LEU A 474 8.92 -14.73 -22.50
N GLU A 475 8.26 -15.58 -23.30
CA GLU A 475 7.94 -15.26 -24.71
C GLU A 475 7.08 -13.99 -24.83
N GLN A 476 6.04 -13.87 -23.99
CA GLN A 476 5.20 -12.65 -23.95
C GLN A 476 6.02 -11.41 -23.56
N MET A 477 6.93 -11.54 -22.61
CA MET A 477 7.75 -10.43 -22.15
C MET A 477 8.79 -10.00 -23.21
N ASP A 478 9.35 -10.94 -23.95
CA ASP A 478 10.21 -10.65 -25.11
C ASP A 478 9.43 -9.91 -26.20
N GLU A 479 8.21 -10.32 -26.51
CA GLU A 479 7.35 -9.63 -27.47
C GLU A 479 7.00 -8.20 -27.02
N MET A 480 6.61 -8.03 -25.75
CA MET A 480 6.33 -6.72 -25.16
C MET A 480 7.58 -5.82 -25.17
N THR A 481 8.75 -6.38 -24.89
CA THR A 481 10.03 -5.66 -24.90
C THR A 481 10.33 -5.14 -26.30
N LYS A 482 10.17 -5.97 -27.34
CA LYS A 482 10.35 -5.55 -28.73
C LYS A 482 9.37 -4.45 -29.13
N ALA A 483 8.10 -4.58 -28.73
CA ALA A 483 7.09 -3.58 -29.00
C ALA A 483 7.42 -2.23 -28.33
N ALA A 484 7.77 -2.25 -27.04
CA ALA A 484 8.17 -1.07 -26.27
C ALA A 484 9.43 -0.40 -26.85
N ALA A 485 10.45 -1.19 -27.21
CA ALA A 485 11.66 -0.70 -27.84
C ALA A 485 11.38 -0.01 -29.19
N ASN A 486 10.49 -0.57 -30.00
CA ASN A 486 10.06 0.04 -31.27
C ASN A 486 9.30 1.35 -31.05
N MET A 487 8.39 1.40 -30.06
CA MET A 487 7.65 2.61 -29.70
C MET A 487 8.58 3.74 -29.23
N GLU A 488 9.61 3.41 -28.45
CA GLU A 488 10.64 4.36 -28.00
C GLU A 488 11.76 4.58 -29.04
N LYS A 489 11.56 4.13 -30.29
CA LYS A 489 12.47 4.30 -31.44
C LYS A 489 13.89 3.81 -31.18
N LYS A 490 14.03 2.71 -30.44
CA LYS A 490 15.31 2.02 -30.24
C LYS A 490 15.68 1.27 -31.51
N GLY A 491 16.79 1.65 -32.14
CA GLY A 491 17.28 1.03 -33.38
C GLY A 491 17.87 -0.38 -33.23
N ARG A 492 17.59 -1.10 -32.12
CA ARG A 492 18.10 -2.45 -31.86
C ARG A 492 16.98 -3.38 -31.40
N GLU A 493 17.00 -4.63 -31.84
CA GLU A 493 16.14 -5.68 -31.29
C GLU A 493 16.60 -5.99 -29.86
N MET A 494 15.66 -5.96 -28.90
CA MET A 494 15.93 -6.23 -27.49
C MET A 494 15.09 -7.41 -27.01
N LYS A 495 15.65 -8.19 -26.09
CA LYS A 495 14.96 -9.20 -25.31
C LYS A 495 14.77 -8.74 -23.87
N PHE A 496 13.87 -9.40 -23.16
CA PHE A 496 13.57 -9.07 -21.79
C PHE A 496 14.79 -9.23 -20.85
N SER A 497 15.64 -10.22 -21.11
CA SER A 497 16.91 -10.39 -20.38
C SER A 497 17.95 -9.29 -20.66
N ASP A 498 17.77 -8.49 -21.72
CA ASP A 498 18.67 -7.36 -22.01
C ASP A 498 18.40 -6.17 -21.11
N ILE A 499 17.17 -6.03 -20.61
CA ILE A 499 16.73 -4.89 -19.79
C ILE A 499 16.69 -5.22 -18.29
N MET A 500 16.83 -6.49 -17.91
CA MET A 500 16.64 -6.93 -16.52
C MET A 500 17.42 -8.20 -16.18
N ASP A 501 17.80 -8.36 -14.91
CA ASP A 501 18.36 -9.59 -14.37
C ASP A 501 17.23 -10.57 -13.97
N TYR A 502 17.05 -11.62 -14.77
CA TYR A 502 15.94 -12.58 -14.64
C TYR A 502 16.37 -14.02 -14.87
N ASP A 503 16.10 -14.89 -13.89
CA ASP A 503 16.27 -16.33 -13.96
C ASP A 503 14.88 -16.99 -13.99
N LEU A 504 14.57 -17.67 -15.10
CA LEU A 504 13.29 -18.35 -15.33
C LEU A 504 12.96 -19.39 -14.24
N GLU A 505 13.98 -20.07 -13.72
CA GLU A 505 13.79 -21.14 -12.73
C GLU A 505 13.67 -20.59 -11.32
N LYS A 506 14.42 -19.53 -11.00
CA LYS A 506 14.59 -19.05 -9.63
C LYS A 506 13.72 -17.84 -9.28
N HIS A 507 13.31 -17.03 -10.26
CA HIS A 507 12.66 -15.74 -9.99
C HIS A 507 11.13 -15.79 -10.11
N ASN A 508 10.52 -16.98 -10.15
CA ASN A 508 9.08 -17.18 -10.23
C ASN A 508 8.54 -17.92 -9.01
N TRP A 509 7.73 -17.22 -8.22
CA TRP A 509 7.17 -17.68 -6.96
C TRP A 509 5.67 -17.89 -7.10
N TYR A 510 5.17 -19.06 -6.73
CA TYR A 510 3.74 -19.40 -6.79
C TYR A 510 3.22 -19.54 -5.37
N ILE A 511 2.48 -18.53 -4.92
CA ILE A 511 1.99 -18.43 -3.54
C ILE A 511 0.47 -18.72 -3.54
N PRO A 512 0.01 -19.67 -2.70
CA PRO A 512 -1.41 -19.99 -2.64
C PRO A 512 -2.20 -18.86 -1.96
N GLY A 513 -3.53 -18.88 -2.02
CA GLY A 513 -4.34 -17.81 -1.40
C GLY A 513 -4.16 -17.75 0.12
N LEU A 514 -4.18 -16.55 0.71
CA LEU A 514 -4.01 -16.34 2.17
C LEU A 514 -5.06 -17.09 3.01
N TRP A 515 -6.27 -17.29 2.49
CA TRP A 515 -7.38 -17.91 3.20
C TRP A 515 -7.78 -19.22 2.52
N HIS A 516 -8.06 -20.29 3.28
CA HIS A 516 -8.64 -21.54 2.75
C HIS A 516 -10.16 -21.43 2.45
N GLY A 517 -10.64 -20.25 2.07
CA GLY A 517 -12.05 -19.97 1.84
C GLY A 517 -12.38 -18.48 1.89
N VAL A 518 -13.64 -18.16 2.20
CA VAL A 518 -14.12 -16.78 2.23
C VAL A 518 -14.11 -16.22 3.66
N PRO A 519 -13.34 -15.14 3.94
CA PRO A 519 -13.39 -14.43 5.23
C PRO A 519 -14.82 -13.98 5.62
N PRO A 520 -15.11 -13.73 6.91
CA PRO A 520 -14.18 -13.57 8.02
C PRO A 520 -13.85 -14.86 8.79
N MET A 521 -14.58 -15.96 8.57
CA MET A 521 -14.40 -17.21 9.32
C MET A 521 -13.45 -18.21 8.64
N ALA A 522 -12.86 -17.85 7.49
CA ALA A 522 -11.90 -18.69 6.80
C ALA A 522 -10.58 -18.77 7.61
N PRO A 523 -9.99 -19.97 7.77
CA PRO A 523 -8.68 -20.09 8.41
C PRO A 523 -7.58 -19.61 7.45
N VAL A 524 -6.49 -19.13 8.04
CA VAL A 524 -5.27 -18.77 7.29
C VAL A 524 -4.69 -20.03 6.65
N ASN A 525 -4.24 -19.90 5.40
CA ASN A 525 -3.55 -20.94 4.67
C ASN A 525 -2.09 -21.03 5.14
N MET A 526 -1.71 -22.18 5.70
CA MET A 526 -0.32 -22.41 6.12
C MET A 526 0.66 -22.34 4.94
N GLY A 527 0.26 -22.86 3.76
CA GLY A 527 1.07 -22.81 2.55
C GLY A 527 1.39 -21.39 2.10
N TYR A 528 0.53 -20.40 2.39
CA TYR A 528 0.85 -18.99 2.14
C TYR A 528 2.07 -18.57 2.96
N SER A 529 2.03 -18.83 4.27
CA SER A 529 3.09 -18.41 5.20
C SER A 529 4.42 -19.11 4.90
N GLU A 530 4.38 -20.41 4.57
CA GLU A 530 5.56 -21.19 4.20
C GLU A 530 6.22 -20.65 2.91
N ASN A 531 5.43 -20.42 1.85
CA ASN A 531 5.97 -19.89 0.60
C ASN A 531 6.50 -18.46 0.73
N VAL A 532 5.83 -17.60 1.51
CA VAL A 532 6.33 -16.24 1.81
C VAL A 532 7.63 -16.30 2.60
N TYR A 533 7.78 -17.26 3.51
CA TYR A 533 9.02 -17.46 4.26
C TYR A 533 10.17 -17.94 3.36
N GLU A 534 9.92 -18.85 2.43
CA GLU A 534 10.94 -19.29 1.46
C GLU A 534 11.35 -18.16 0.52
N LEU A 535 10.40 -17.35 0.02
CA LEU A 535 10.70 -16.14 -0.74
C LEU A 535 11.58 -15.18 0.07
N LYS A 536 11.25 -14.95 1.35
CA LYS A 536 12.06 -14.09 2.24
C LYS A 536 13.50 -14.58 2.38
N LYS A 537 13.70 -15.89 2.57
CA LYS A 537 15.04 -16.49 2.66
C LYS A 537 15.83 -16.25 1.38
N TYR A 538 15.22 -16.55 0.24
CA TYR A 538 15.85 -16.36 -1.06
C TYR A 538 16.24 -14.90 -1.28
N LEU A 539 15.36 -13.94 -0.97
CA LEU A 539 15.68 -12.52 -1.08
C LEU A 539 16.91 -12.15 -0.24
N PHE A 540 17.02 -12.66 0.98
CA PHE A 540 18.22 -12.41 1.79
C PHE A 540 19.48 -13.07 1.22
N GLU A 541 19.40 -14.30 0.72
CA GLU A 541 20.54 -14.94 0.05
C GLU A 541 20.98 -14.15 -1.20
N PHE A 542 20.02 -13.67 -1.97
CA PHE A 542 20.27 -12.82 -3.12
C PHE A 542 20.95 -11.50 -2.72
N LEU A 543 20.44 -10.82 -1.68
CA LEU A 543 21.04 -9.59 -1.15
C LEU A 543 22.48 -9.80 -0.68
N LYS A 544 22.79 -10.94 -0.03
CA LYS A 544 24.17 -11.32 0.33
C LYS A 544 25.06 -11.41 -0.90
N GLY A 545 24.59 -12.04 -1.97
CA GLY A 545 25.30 -12.13 -3.25
C GLY A 545 25.55 -10.75 -3.89
N CYS A 546 24.55 -9.87 -3.89
CA CYS A 546 24.67 -8.51 -4.44
C CYS A 546 25.67 -7.65 -3.68
N SER A 547 25.76 -7.80 -2.36
CA SER A 547 26.68 -7.03 -1.51
C SER A 547 28.16 -7.20 -1.90
N GLN A 548 28.51 -8.31 -2.55
CA GLN A 548 29.86 -8.59 -3.02
C GLN A 548 30.24 -7.80 -4.28
N ASN A 549 29.24 -7.39 -5.07
CA ASN A 549 29.43 -6.75 -6.38
C ASN A 549 29.04 -5.27 -6.42
N ARG A 550 28.22 -4.79 -5.46
CA ARG A 550 27.70 -3.41 -5.43
C ARG A 550 27.64 -2.88 -4.00
N SER A 551 28.19 -1.69 -3.77
CA SER A 551 28.01 -0.99 -2.51
C SER A 551 26.59 -0.41 -2.42
N PRO A 552 25.83 -0.67 -1.34
CA PRO A 552 24.54 -0.02 -1.14
C PRO A 552 24.69 1.50 -1.04
N LYS A 553 23.69 2.23 -1.52
CA LYS A 553 23.66 3.70 -1.44
C LYS A 553 23.39 4.12 0.00
N ASP A 554 24.01 5.21 0.45
CA ASP A 554 23.53 5.90 1.64
C ASP A 554 22.30 6.77 1.32
N ILE A 555 21.69 7.37 2.35
CA ILE A 555 20.49 8.19 2.15
C ILE A 555 20.79 9.44 1.30
N PRO A 556 21.91 10.18 1.50
CA PRO A 556 22.29 11.27 0.60
C PRO A 556 22.38 10.86 -0.88
N GLN A 557 23.06 9.76 -1.19
CA GLN A 557 23.15 9.22 -2.55
C GLN A 557 21.79 8.77 -3.10
N PHE A 558 20.95 8.17 -2.25
CA PHE A 558 19.58 7.82 -2.59
C PHE A 558 18.75 9.08 -2.92
N LEU A 559 18.90 10.17 -2.16
CA LEU A 559 18.21 11.43 -2.39
C LEU A 559 18.61 12.10 -3.71
N GLU A 560 19.91 12.11 -4.03
CA GLU A 560 20.40 12.56 -5.34
C GLU A 560 19.73 11.75 -6.46
N TRP A 561 19.68 10.43 -6.29
CA TRP A 561 19.04 9.53 -7.24
C TRP A 561 17.53 9.81 -7.39
N VAL A 562 16.80 10.01 -6.29
CA VAL A 562 15.36 10.37 -6.30
C VAL A 562 15.13 11.68 -7.06
N ARG A 563 15.91 12.72 -6.79
CA ARG A 563 15.77 14.02 -7.45
C ARG A 563 16.01 13.93 -8.94
N SER A 564 17.11 13.29 -9.33
CA SER A 564 17.49 13.16 -10.73
C SER A 564 16.47 12.31 -11.49
N LEU A 565 16.07 11.16 -10.92
CA LEU A 565 15.13 10.24 -11.57
C LEU A 565 13.73 10.87 -11.69
N TRP A 566 13.24 11.52 -10.62
CA TRP A 566 11.95 12.21 -10.67
C TRP A 566 11.95 13.36 -11.69
N ASN A 567 13.06 14.09 -11.81
CA ASN A 567 13.20 15.10 -12.85
C ASN A 567 13.15 14.46 -14.26
N ALA A 568 13.78 13.31 -14.47
CA ALA A 568 13.71 12.59 -15.76
C ALA A 568 12.29 12.16 -16.10
N VAL A 569 11.59 11.57 -15.13
CA VAL A 569 10.20 11.11 -15.28
C VAL A 569 9.28 12.28 -15.66
N LYS A 570 9.39 13.43 -14.98
CA LYS A 570 8.59 14.63 -15.32
C LYS A 570 8.82 15.16 -16.74
N HIS A 571 10.05 15.06 -17.25
CA HIS A 571 10.38 15.53 -18.61
C HIS A 571 10.03 14.51 -19.69
N GLU A 572 9.66 13.28 -19.34
CA GLU A 572 9.47 12.15 -20.26
C GLU A 572 10.67 11.91 -21.20
N ASN A 573 11.85 12.41 -20.83
CA ASN A 573 13.04 12.44 -21.67
C ASN A 573 14.22 11.79 -20.96
N PHE A 574 14.32 10.48 -21.09
CA PHE A 574 15.33 9.65 -20.42
C PHE A 574 16.74 9.80 -21.01
N ILE A 575 16.86 10.30 -22.25
CA ILE A 575 18.15 10.65 -22.88
C ILE A 575 18.83 11.81 -22.12
N SER A 576 18.05 12.78 -21.64
CA SER A 576 18.57 13.91 -20.84
C SER A 576 19.14 13.47 -19.49
N PHE A 577 18.58 12.43 -18.89
CA PHE A 577 18.98 11.93 -17.57
C PHE A 577 20.30 11.15 -17.60
N ARG A 578 20.55 10.39 -18.66
CA ARG A 578 21.88 9.79 -18.90
C ARG A 578 22.97 10.88 -19.01
N ASN A 579 22.66 11.98 -19.70
CA ASN A 579 23.59 13.10 -19.85
C ASN A 579 23.81 13.87 -18.53
N SER A 580 22.78 14.04 -17.68
CA SER A 580 22.94 14.67 -16.36
C SER A 580 23.74 13.82 -15.39
N LEU A 581 23.52 12.49 -15.36
CA LEU A 581 24.31 11.57 -14.53
C LEU A 581 25.79 11.52 -14.97
N ILE A 582 26.05 11.52 -16.28
CA ILE A 582 27.41 11.59 -16.80
C ILE A 582 28.04 12.94 -16.46
N ALA A 583 27.31 14.05 -16.58
CA ALA A 583 27.80 15.37 -16.21
C ALA A 583 28.10 15.52 -14.71
N GLU A 584 27.27 14.96 -13.83
CA GLU A 584 27.51 14.92 -12.38
C GLU A 584 28.71 14.04 -12.01
N ALA A 585 28.83 12.85 -12.63
CA ALA A 585 29.98 11.97 -12.44
C ALA A 585 31.30 12.60 -12.93
N TYR A 586 31.25 13.46 -13.96
CA TYR A 586 32.40 14.25 -14.39
C TYR A 586 32.73 15.40 -13.43
N ASN A 587 31.73 16.09 -12.87
CA ASN A 587 31.95 17.18 -11.91
C ASN A 587 32.51 16.68 -10.57
N GLN A 588 32.16 15.46 -10.13
CA GLN A 588 32.75 14.84 -8.93
C GLN A 588 34.20 14.36 -9.12
N ARG A 589 34.71 14.25 -10.36
CA ARG A 589 36.12 13.93 -10.66
C ARG A 589 37.00 15.15 -10.90
N CYS A 590 36.42 16.36 -10.94
CA CYS A 590 37.12 17.62 -11.18
C CYS A 590 37.23 18.52 -9.94
N LEU A 591 37.15 17.94 -8.73
CA LEU A 591 37.50 18.59 -7.46
C LEU A 591 38.71 17.92 -6.82
#